data_AF-A0A9P1FHG6-F1
#
_entry.id   AF-A0A9P1FHG6-F1
#
_cell.length_a   1.000
_cell.length_b   1.000
_cell.length_c   1.000
_cell.angle_alpha   90.00
_cell.angle_beta   90.00
_cell.angle_gamma   90.00
#
_symmetry.space_group_name_H-M   'P 1'
#
loop_
_entity.id
_entity.type
_entity.pdbx_description
1 polymer ?
#
loop_
_entity_poly.entity_id
_entity_poly.type
_entity_poly.pdbx_seq_one_letter_code
_entity_poly.pdbx_strand_id
1 'polypeptide(L)'
;MEPISERFLADYADTAQRGQSAGTAQEPLTLPPSAPPELQEHFTRLVQEKRELKDYADRVTRELRRYQQSRPQPAATPEDDLPLPPWATNMQMMSPLLFAYEERIAELEAVIERSVSLAEQAQLLAKENDQLRGELHERTEQLRNAQVLGGVSGEVQSLNTKEQQEEIQELYRLSVEQNEALAQQNQLLKLQLERMQQTLAAGRQQAQEVYVKAHENQNALSEERQRGEVLARQRVAAEQKLEEVTADLLEQMGKRDALEAEIEALRHEVDVQKQTADINQKSFSERCALALDEEERLKAELARCTKSEREYRRQALEAQKNLDETAEQLHLARKELESSKQTAEEFLQSTETLQRRLLDIKDMHEDKKAQLAETEAKLAELQIEKDRWMGTEEATKKQAERVEARLREENNTLKMEKEQEFSSFKSSQQRITDDLKKRLRLSEQRASEAEAKVSLYEKQREWEASALERQSTSHREEIERLRSDCEEAQQARLRLDRHNAELQQQNARLQAKLEATSADTKEQNTRSAAEQASLRSQLQAAEQRLTQVQDELKSALTRNHTCEENLLKAQSDLQEERLR
;
A
#
# COMPACT_ATOMS: atom_id res chain seq x y z
N MET A 1 55.51 2.83 16.80
CA MET A 1 54.48 1.88 17.28
C MET A 1 53.60 1.61 16.09
N GLU A 2 53.81 0.46 15.47
CA GLU A 2 53.23 0.04 14.19
C GLU A 2 51.78 -0.44 14.37
N PRO A 3 50.89 -0.26 13.37
CA PRO A 3 49.57 -0.84 13.37
C PRO A 3 49.64 -2.26 12.78
N ILE A 4 49.54 -3.26 13.65
CA ILE A 4 49.30 -4.66 13.30
C ILE A 4 47.78 -4.83 13.21
N SER A 5 47.17 -4.56 12.05
CA SER A 5 45.75 -4.94 11.84
C SER A 5 45.28 -5.08 10.39
N GLU A 6 46.16 -5.01 9.39
CA GLU A 6 45.74 -5.24 7.98
C GLU A 6 46.14 -6.61 7.43
N ARG A 7 46.90 -7.43 8.17
CA ARG A 7 47.35 -8.76 7.70
C ARG A 7 46.41 -9.92 8.01
N PHE A 8 45.44 -9.78 8.90
CA PHE A 8 44.54 -10.90 9.26
C PHE A 8 43.27 -11.01 8.40
N LEU A 9 42.93 -9.97 7.63
CA LEU A 9 41.74 -9.98 6.76
C LEU A 9 42.04 -10.46 5.32
N ALA A 10 43.30 -10.57 4.93
CA ALA A 10 43.68 -11.11 3.62
C ALA A 10 43.68 -12.65 3.58
N ASP A 11 43.99 -13.33 4.69
CA ASP A 11 44.10 -14.80 4.73
C ASP A 11 42.74 -15.52 4.82
N TYR A 12 41.65 -14.81 5.14
CA TYR A 12 40.30 -15.39 5.14
C TYR A 12 39.62 -15.36 3.77
N ALA A 13 40.09 -14.52 2.84
CA ALA A 13 39.57 -14.48 1.47
C ALA A 13 40.17 -15.57 0.58
N ASP A 14 41.39 -16.04 0.89
CA ASP A 14 42.13 -17.02 0.06
C ASP A 14 41.79 -18.48 0.41
N THR A 15 41.12 -18.73 1.55
CA THR A 15 40.68 -20.07 1.97
C THR A 15 39.30 -20.44 1.43
N ALA A 16 38.46 -19.47 1.04
CA ALA A 16 37.14 -19.72 0.47
C ALA A 16 37.16 -20.14 -1.02
N GLN A 17 38.27 -19.93 -1.73
CA GLN A 17 38.42 -20.34 -3.15
C GLN A 17 39.12 -21.69 -3.36
N ARG A 18 39.73 -22.30 -2.33
CA ARG A 18 40.37 -23.62 -2.43
C ARG A 18 39.46 -24.83 -2.12
N GLY A 19 38.20 -24.59 -1.76
CA GLY A 19 37.26 -25.66 -1.38
C GLY A 19 36.48 -26.32 -2.52
N GLN A 20 36.59 -25.87 -3.78
CA GLN A 20 35.70 -26.32 -4.87
C GLN A 20 36.30 -27.30 -5.90
N SER A 21 37.52 -27.81 -5.73
CA SER A 21 38.15 -28.67 -6.75
C SER A 21 38.63 -30.04 -6.26
N ALA A 22 38.02 -30.60 -5.22
CA ALA A 22 38.22 -31.99 -4.81
C ALA A 22 36.92 -32.79 -4.83
N GLY A 23 36.09 -32.58 -5.86
CA GLY A 23 35.08 -33.56 -6.24
C GLY A 23 35.80 -34.75 -6.86
N THR A 24 36.08 -35.77 -6.06
CA THR A 24 36.42 -37.11 -6.54
C THR A 24 35.42 -37.47 -7.64
N ALA A 25 35.93 -37.62 -8.86
CA ALA A 25 35.16 -38.15 -9.97
C ALA A 25 34.84 -39.60 -9.63
N GLN A 26 33.77 -39.82 -8.86
CA GLN A 26 33.17 -41.13 -8.71
C GLN A 26 32.72 -41.55 -10.10
N GLU A 27 33.35 -42.61 -10.61
CA GLU A 27 32.91 -43.29 -11.81
C GLU A 27 31.40 -43.53 -11.73
N PRO A 28 30.66 -43.35 -12.84
CA PRO A 28 29.23 -43.59 -12.85
C PRO A 28 28.97 -45.03 -12.37
N LEU A 29 28.22 -45.17 -11.27
CA LEU A 29 27.76 -46.47 -10.78
C LEU A 29 27.03 -47.17 -11.94
N THR A 30 27.68 -48.13 -12.60
CA THR A 30 27.05 -48.98 -13.61
C THR A 30 26.58 -50.25 -12.92
N LEU A 31 25.26 -50.50 -12.93
CA LEU A 31 24.71 -51.78 -12.49
C LEU A 31 25.23 -52.92 -13.38
N PRO A 32 25.51 -54.11 -12.81
CA PRO A 32 25.86 -55.29 -13.59
C PRO A 32 24.71 -55.69 -14.55
N PRO A 33 25.02 -56.20 -15.76
CA PRO A 33 24.04 -56.51 -16.79
C PRO A 33 23.07 -57.67 -16.45
N SER A 34 23.21 -58.29 -15.27
CA SER A 34 22.36 -59.38 -14.78
C SER A 34 21.21 -58.93 -13.86
N ALA A 35 21.03 -57.64 -13.63
CA ALA A 35 19.92 -57.12 -12.82
C ALA A 35 18.57 -57.31 -13.56
N PRO A 36 17.48 -57.65 -12.85
CA PRO A 36 16.16 -57.80 -13.46
C PRO A 36 15.71 -56.47 -14.11
N PRO A 37 14.96 -56.53 -15.23
CA PRO A 37 14.68 -55.36 -16.08
C PRO A 37 13.96 -54.24 -15.34
N GLU A 38 13.12 -54.57 -14.36
CA GLU A 38 12.41 -53.60 -13.51
C GLU A 38 13.39 -52.76 -12.66
N LEU A 39 14.47 -53.35 -12.15
CA LEU A 39 15.50 -52.65 -11.38
C LEU A 39 16.37 -51.76 -12.28
N GLN A 40 16.61 -52.16 -13.53
CA GLN A 40 17.28 -51.31 -14.52
C GLN A 40 16.42 -50.10 -14.90
N GLU A 41 15.12 -50.27 -15.10
CA GLU A 41 14.20 -49.16 -15.35
C GLU A 41 14.14 -48.19 -14.17
N HIS A 42 14.01 -48.70 -12.95
CA HIS A 42 14.02 -47.88 -11.74
C HIS A 42 15.34 -47.12 -11.55
N PHE A 43 16.48 -47.76 -11.82
CA PHE A 43 17.77 -47.09 -11.76
C PHE A 43 17.90 -46.00 -12.83
N THR A 44 17.43 -46.27 -14.05
CA THR A 44 17.47 -45.28 -15.14
C THR A 44 16.60 -44.07 -14.80
N ARG A 45 15.41 -44.28 -14.21
CA ARG A 45 14.56 -43.21 -13.69
C ARG A 45 15.24 -42.41 -12.58
N LEU A 46 15.85 -43.07 -11.59
CA LEU A 46 16.54 -42.38 -10.49
C LEU A 46 17.77 -41.59 -10.97
N VAL A 47 18.52 -42.09 -11.96
CA VAL A 47 19.63 -41.37 -12.57
C VAL A 47 19.13 -40.14 -13.32
N GLN A 48 17.99 -40.24 -13.99
CA GLN A 48 17.35 -39.14 -14.68
C GLN A 48 16.82 -38.09 -13.70
N GLU A 49 16.09 -38.48 -12.66
CA GLU A 49 15.62 -37.60 -11.58
C GLU A 49 16.77 -36.90 -10.87
N LYS A 50 17.87 -37.61 -10.57
CA LYS A 50 19.08 -37.02 -9.98
C LYS A 50 19.68 -35.94 -10.89
N ARG A 51 19.66 -36.16 -12.20
CA ARG A 51 20.15 -35.18 -13.19
C ARG A 51 19.24 -33.95 -13.25
N GLU A 52 17.93 -34.15 -13.26
CA GLU A 52 16.92 -33.08 -13.27
C GLU A 52 16.97 -32.23 -12.00
N LEU A 53 17.12 -32.86 -10.83
CA LEU A 53 17.30 -32.16 -9.54
C LEU A 53 18.59 -31.35 -9.51
N LYS A 54 19.67 -31.86 -10.10
CA LYS A 54 20.94 -31.12 -10.21
C LYS A 54 20.78 -29.89 -11.12
N ASP A 55 20.14 -30.06 -12.27
CA ASP A 55 19.87 -28.95 -13.21
C ASP A 55 18.89 -27.91 -12.61
N TYR A 56 17.98 -28.34 -11.73
CA TYR A 56 17.10 -27.46 -10.97
C TYR A 56 17.88 -26.67 -9.91
N ALA A 57 18.71 -27.35 -9.11
CA ALA A 57 19.57 -26.70 -8.11
C ALA A 57 20.50 -25.66 -8.75
N ASP A 58 21.09 -25.98 -9.91
CA ASP A 58 21.96 -25.06 -10.65
C ASP A 58 21.21 -23.85 -11.24
N ARG A 59 19.92 -24.01 -11.57
CA ARG A 59 19.05 -22.91 -12.00
C ARG A 59 18.69 -22.00 -10.83
N VAL A 60 18.20 -22.56 -9.72
CA VAL A 60 17.86 -21.81 -8.51
C VAL A 60 19.06 -21.06 -7.98
N THR A 61 20.24 -21.68 -7.95
CA THR A 61 21.48 -21.03 -7.49
C THR A 61 21.90 -19.88 -8.40
N ARG A 62 21.69 -20.00 -9.72
CA ARG A 62 21.93 -18.89 -10.66
C ARG A 62 20.93 -17.76 -10.48
N GLU A 63 19.67 -18.06 -10.25
CA GLU A 63 18.65 -17.03 -9.96
C GLU A 63 18.89 -16.35 -8.62
N LEU A 64 19.27 -17.10 -7.58
CA LEU A 64 19.65 -16.55 -6.28
C LEU A 64 20.84 -15.59 -6.41
N ARG A 65 21.88 -15.96 -7.17
CA ARG A 65 23.01 -15.05 -7.46
C ARG A 65 22.59 -13.83 -8.26
N ARG A 66 21.70 -13.97 -9.26
CA ARG A 66 21.15 -12.82 -10.00
C ARG A 66 20.36 -11.90 -9.06
N TYR A 67 19.54 -12.46 -8.18
CA TYR A 67 18.81 -11.70 -7.16
C TYR A 67 19.77 -10.95 -6.22
N GLN A 68 20.81 -11.63 -5.73
CA GLN A 68 21.85 -11.04 -4.86
C GLN A 68 22.70 -9.96 -5.56
N GLN A 69 22.91 -10.07 -6.88
CA GLN A 69 23.66 -9.08 -7.67
C GLN A 69 22.79 -7.90 -8.14
N SER A 70 21.49 -8.13 -8.38
CA SER A 70 20.54 -7.11 -8.87
C SER A 70 19.97 -6.21 -7.78
N ARG A 71 20.05 -6.63 -6.51
CA ARG A 71 19.78 -5.77 -5.37
C ARG A 71 21.10 -5.32 -4.76
N PRO A 72 21.39 -4.00 -4.68
CA PRO A 72 22.47 -3.55 -3.81
C PRO A 72 22.16 -4.06 -2.39
N GLN A 73 23.18 -4.65 -1.76
CA GLN A 73 23.12 -5.07 -0.37
C GLN A 73 22.57 -3.87 0.43
N PRO A 74 21.42 -4.01 1.13
CA PRO A 74 20.81 -2.89 1.83
C PRO A 74 21.87 -2.26 2.72
N ALA A 75 22.09 -0.96 2.57
CA ALA A 75 23.02 -0.22 3.41
C ALA A 75 22.62 -0.50 4.86
N ALA A 76 23.58 -0.98 5.67
CA ALA A 76 23.36 -1.34 7.06
C ALA A 76 22.55 -0.24 7.75
N THR A 77 21.26 -0.52 7.94
CA THR A 77 20.37 0.38 8.65
C THR A 77 20.77 0.32 10.11
N PRO A 78 20.83 1.46 10.83
CA PRO A 78 21.16 1.50 12.26
C PRO A 78 20.12 0.79 13.18
N GLU A 79 19.22 -0.01 12.62
CA GLU A 79 18.32 -0.92 13.34
C GLU A 79 18.91 -2.33 13.53
N ASP A 80 20.09 -2.64 12.95
CA ASP A 80 20.85 -3.87 13.25
C ASP A 80 21.54 -3.84 14.64
N ASP A 81 21.41 -2.73 15.39
CA ASP A 81 21.79 -2.59 16.80
C ASP A 81 20.66 -2.98 17.77
N LEU A 82 19.55 -3.54 17.27
CA LEU A 82 18.58 -4.21 18.13
C LEU A 82 19.27 -5.44 18.76
N PRO A 83 19.31 -5.55 20.10
CA PRO A 83 19.92 -6.71 20.74
C PRO A 83 19.22 -7.96 20.20
N LEU A 84 19.99 -8.79 19.50
CA LEU A 84 19.53 -10.09 19.02
C LEU A 84 18.74 -10.76 20.15
N PRO A 85 17.53 -11.26 19.84
CA PRO A 85 16.62 -11.72 20.87
C PRO A 85 17.32 -12.74 21.76
N PRO A 86 17.02 -12.78 23.07
CA PRO A 86 17.84 -13.45 24.07
C PRO A 86 18.07 -14.94 23.82
N TRP A 87 17.26 -15.61 22.98
CA TRP A 87 17.49 -16.99 22.57
C TRP A 87 18.63 -17.17 21.55
N ALA A 88 18.96 -16.13 20.76
CA ALA A 88 20.07 -16.13 19.81
C ALA A 88 21.40 -15.72 20.48
N THR A 89 21.36 -14.92 21.55
CA THR A 89 22.53 -14.43 22.27
C THR A 89 22.84 -15.22 23.55
N ASN A 90 21.85 -15.85 24.17
CA ASN A 90 22.04 -16.67 25.37
C ASN A 90 22.22 -18.15 24.99
N MET A 91 23.48 -18.59 24.92
CA MET A 91 23.83 -20.00 24.71
C MET A 91 23.16 -20.96 25.71
N GLN A 92 22.77 -20.51 26.92
CA GLN A 92 22.06 -21.35 27.88
C GLN A 92 20.62 -21.66 27.46
N MET A 93 20.00 -20.83 26.61
CA MET A 93 18.65 -21.05 26.07
C MET A 93 18.65 -21.87 24.77
N MET A 94 19.73 -21.77 23.99
CA MET A 94 19.99 -22.65 22.83
C MET A 94 20.44 -24.05 23.25
N SER A 95 21.12 -24.16 24.40
CA SER A 95 21.69 -25.40 24.92
C SER A 95 20.70 -26.57 25.00
N PRO A 96 19.45 -26.42 25.52
CA PRO A 96 18.51 -27.54 25.57
C PRO A 96 18.04 -28.01 24.19
N LEU A 97 17.86 -27.10 23.22
CA LEU A 97 17.43 -27.45 21.87
C LEU A 97 18.57 -28.11 21.09
N LEU A 98 19.79 -27.55 21.17
CA LEU A 98 20.98 -28.15 20.58
C LEU A 98 21.29 -29.51 21.20
N PHE A 99 21.17 -29.65 22.52
CA PHE A 99 21.32 -30.93 23.21
C PHE A 99 20.28 -31.94 22.75
N ALA A 100 19.01 -31.53 22.57
CA ALA A 100 17.98 -32.40 22.02
C ALA A 100 18.26 -32.82 20.56
N TYR A 101 18.83 -31.94 19.73
CA TYR A 101 19.26 -32.30 18.39
C TYR A 101 20.50 -33.22 18.39
N GLU A 102 21.48 -32.98 19.25
CA GLU A 102 22.66 -33.83 19.41
C GLU A 102 22.28 -35.22 19.93
N GLU A 103 21.39 -35.31 20.92
CA GLU A 103 20.84 -36.56 21.44
C GLU A 103 20.06 -37.30 20.35
N ARG A 104 19.25 -36.58 19.55
CA ARG A 104 18.52 -37.17 18.43
C ARG A 104 19.44 -37.66 17.31
N ILE A 105 20.54 -36.94 17.02
CA ILE A 105 21.55 -37.37 16.05
C ILE A 105 22.23 -38.65 16.56
N ALA A 106 22.64 -38.69 17.83
CA ALA A 106 23.25 -39.87 18.43
C ALA A 106 22.32 -41.09 18.44
N GLU A 107 21.01 -40.89 18.68
CA GLU A 107 20.00 -41.95 18.54
C GLU A 107 19.92 -42.50 17.11
N LEU A 108 19.92 -41.61 16.11
CA LEU A 108 19.85 -42.00 14.70
C LEU A 108 21.12 -42.72 14.25
N GLU A 109 22.29 -42.26 14.70
CA GLU A 109 23.57 -42.95 14.46
C GLU A 109 23.56 -44.35 15.07
N ALA A 110 23.07 -44.52 16.31
CA ALA A 110 22.95 -45.83 16.94
C ALA A 110 21.97 -46.77 16.21
N VAL A 111 20.91 -46.24 15.59
CA VAL A 111 20.00 -47.03 14.75
C VAL A 111 20.69 -47.48 13.45
N ILE A 112 21.49 -46.61 12.84
CA ILE A 112 22.27 -46.94 11.65
C ILE A 112 23.29 -48.04 11.98
N GLU A 113 24.06 -47.92 13.07
CA GLU A 113 25.02 -48.95 13.50
C GLU A 113 24.34 -50.30 13.78
N ARG A 114 23.16 -50.31 14.41
CA ARG A 114 22.36 -51.53 14.58
C ARG A 114 21.90 -52.12 13.25
N SER A 115 21.51 -51.28 12.28
CA SER A 115 21.09 -51.76 10.96
C SER A 115 22.27 -52.35 10.16
N VAL A 116 23.46 -51.77 10.26
CA VAL A 116 24.68 -52.25 9.62
C VAL A 116 25.12 -53.57 10.24
N SER A 117 25.17 -53.66 11.57
CA SER A 117 25.50 -54.92 12.26
C SER A 117 24.51 -56.05 11.97
N LEU A 118 23.20 -55.75 11.86
CA LEU A 118 22.20 -56.73 11.43
C LEU A 118 22.39 -57.17 9.97
N ALA A 119 22.78 -56.26 9.07
CA ALA A 119 23.10 -56.58 7.69
C ALA A 119 24.35 -57.48 7.59
N GLU A 120 25.38 -57.22 8.40
CA GLU A 120 26.57 -58.08 8.52
C GLU A 120 26.23 -59.47 9.05
N GLN A 121 25.37 -59.56 10.09
CA GLN A 121 24.88 -60.86 10.59
C GLN A 121 24.07 -61.62 9.53
N ALA A 122 23.22 -60.93 8.77
CA ALA A 122 22.48 -61.55 7.66
C ALA A 122 23.42 -62.06 6.56
N GLN A 123 24.51 -61.34 6.25
CA GLN A 123 25.54 -61.82 5.31
C GLN A 123 26.30 -63.04 5.83
N LEU A 124 26.61 -63.09 7.13
CA LEU A 124 27.25 -64.25 7.75
C LEU A 124 26.34 -65.49 7.69
N LEU A 125 25.05 -65.34 8.03
CA LEU A 125 24.06 -66.41 7.94
C LEU A 125 23.80 -66.88 6.50
N ALA A 126 23.90 -65.98 5.52
CA ALA A 126 23.84 -66.34 4.11
C ALA A 126 25.04 -67.21 3.70
N LYS A 127 26.27 -66.82 4.10
CA LYS A 127 27.48 -67.61 3.86
C LYS A 127 27.43 -68.98 4.53
N GLU A 128 26.92 -69.05 5.76
CA GLU A 128 26.75 -70.33 6.47
C GLU A 128 25.72 -71.23 5.79
N ASN A 129 24.60 -70.67 5.31
CA ASN A 129 23.62 -71.43 4.53
C ASN A 129 24.21 -71.98 3.23
N ASP A 130 24.99 -71.17 2.51
CA ASP A 130 25.64 -71.62 1.28
C ASP A 130 26.68 -72.71 1.56
N GLN A 131 27.39 -72.63 2.69
CA GLN A 131 28.31 -73.67 3.15
C GLN A 131 27.58 -74.97 3.50
N LEU A 132 26.48 -74.91 4.26
CA LEU A 132 25.67 -76.08 4.61
C LEU A 132 25.04 -76.74 3.38
N ARG A 133 24.65 -75.95 2.37
CA ARG A 133 24.18 -76.48 1.07
C ARG A 133 25.29 -77.24 0.34
N GLY A 134 26.52 -76.77 0.39
CA GLY A 134 27.70 -77.46 -0.14
C GLY A 134 27.93 -78.80 0.57
N GLU A 135 27.97 -78.80 1.90
CA GLU A 135 28.17 -80.02 2.72
C GLU A 135 27.06 -81.07 2.50
N LEU A 136 25.81 -80.63 2.35
CA LEU A 136 24.68 -81.51 2.05
C LEU A 136 24.82 -82.14 0.67
N HIS A 137 25.32 -81.39 -0.32
CA HIS A 137 25.60 -81.92 -1.65
C HIS A 137 26.67 -83.01 -1.62
N GLU A 138 27.79 -82.77 -0.92
CA GLU A 138 28.88 -83.73 -0.75
C GLU A 138 28.44 -85.02 -0.03
N ARG A 139 27.65 -84.89 1.06
CA ARG A 139 27.09 -86.04 1.79
C ARG A 139 26.14 -86.87 0.92
N THR A 140 25.38 -86.21 0.04
CA THR A 140 24.45 -86.88 -0.87
C THR A 140 25.21 -87.67 -1.94
N GLU A 141 26.35 -87.16 -2.43
CA GLU A 141 27.24 -87.89 -3.34
C GLU A 141 27.91 -89.10 -2.67
N GLN A 142 28.35 -88.95 -1.41
CA GLN A 142 28.95 -90.05 -0.63
C GLN A 142 27.97 -91.21 -0.41
N LEU A 143 26.70 -90.92 -0.11
CA LEU A 143 25.66 -91.96 0.02
C LEU A 143 25.36 -92.65 -1.31
N ARG A 144 25.40 -91.91 -2.42
CA ARG A 144 25.23 -92.47 -3.76
C ARG A 144 26.35 -93.45 -4.14
N ASN A 145 27.57 -93.19 -3.68
CA ASN A 145 28.73 -94.06 -3.91
C ASN A 145 28.75 -95.30 -2.98
N ALA A 146 28.21 -95.20 -1.76
CA ALA A 146 28.17 -96.31 -0.81
C ALA A 146 27.12 -97.40 -1.15
N GLN A 147 26.05 -97.06 -1.88
CA GLN A 147 25.00 -98.02 -2.25
C GLN A 147 25.39 -98.96 -3.42
N VAL A 148 26.57 -98.80 -4.02
CA VAL A 148 27.02 -99.61 -5.17
C VAL A 148 27.81 -100.87 -4.78
N LEU A 149 28.19 -101.07 -3.50
CA LEU A 149 29.24 -102.04 -3.12
C LEU A 149 28.90 -103.11 -2.06
N GLY A 150 27.64 -103.39 -1.71
CA GLY A 150 27.34 -104.32 -0.60
C GLY A 150 26.26 -105.37 -0.86
N GLY A 151 26.65 -106.60 -1.21
CA GLY A 151 25.78 -107.77 -1.11
C GLY A 151 26.48 -109.10 -1.42
N VAL A 152 26.01 -110.19 -0.78
CA VAL A 152 26.39 -111.62 -0.94
C VAL A 152 27.56 -112.04 -0.01
N SER A 153 27.55 -113.10 0.81
CA SER A 153 26.90 -114.42 0.76
C SER A 153 26.83 -115.07 2.15
N GLY A 154 25.94 -116.04 2.34
CA GLY A 154 26.02 -117.05 3.40
C GLY A 154 25.70 -118.42 2.83
N GLU A 155 26.35 -119.49 3.32
CA GLU A 155 25.91 -120.88 3.11
C GLU A 155 26.58 -121.85 4.10
N VAL A 156 25.85 -122.93 4.41
CA VAL A 156 25.96 -123.87 5.54
C VAL A 156 26.11 -125.31 5.00
N GLN A 157 26.77 -126.22 5.74
CA GLN A 157 26.68 -127.71 5.64
C GLN A 157 27.57 -128.36 6.74
N SER A 158 27.41 -129.56 7.32
CA SER A 158 26.34 -130.59 7.41
C SER A 158 26.91 -131.86 8.15
N LEU A 159 26.24 -132.30 9.24
CA LEU A 159 25.93 -133.67 9.74
C LEU A 159 27.01 -134.71 10.18
N ASN A 160 26.88 -135.31 11.40
CA ASN A 160 27.20 -136.72 11.66
C ASN A 160 26.48 -137.43 12.86
N THR A 161 25.84 -138.56 12.54
CA THR A 161 24.75 -139.27 13.25
C THR A 161 25.11 -140.12 14.48
N LYS A 162 25.96 -139.63 15.37
CA LYS A 162 25.89 -139.93 16.83
C LYS A 162 25.54 -138.69 17.64
N GLU A 163 25.62 -137.54 16.98
CA GLU A 163 24.88 -136.34 17.28
C GLU A 163 23.43 -136.75 17.53
N GLN A 164 22.65 -137.39 16.65
CA GLN A 164 21.18 -137.63 16.79
C GLN A 164 20.48 -137.73 18.18
N GLN A 165 21.08 -138.24 19.26
CA GLN A 165 20.55 -138.11 20.63
C GLN A 165 21.02 -136.83 21.35
N GLU A 166 22.28 -136.46 21.20
CA GLU A 166 22.78 -135.10 21.43
C GLU A 166 22.04 -134.13 20.51
N GLU A 167 21.91 -134.32 19.20
CA GLU A 167 21.08 -133.62 18.22
C GLU A 167 19.61 -133.59 18.62
N ILE A 168 19.00 -134.58 19.27
CA ILE A 168 17.61 -134.42 19.76
C ILE A 168 17.58 -133.55 21.02
N GLN A 169 18.56 -133.69 21.91
CA GLN A 169 18.71 -132.78 23.06
C GLN A 169 19.16 -131.38 22.63
N GLU A 170 19.89 -131.27 21.54
CA GLU A 170 20.43 -130.08 20.88
C GLU A 170 19.40 -129.51 19.93
N LEU A 171 18.46 -130.29 19.39
CA LEU A 171 17.27 -129.84 18.64
C LEU A 171 16.20 -129.41 19.63
N TYR A 172 16.08 -130.04 20.79
CA TYR A 172 15.26 -129.54 21.89
C TYR A 172 15.88 -128.27 22.46
N ARG A 173 17.19 -128.24 22.68
CA ARG A 173 17.93 -127.04 23.09
C ARG A 173 17.90 -125.98 21.99
N LEU A 174 18.04 -126.32 20.71
CA LEU A 174 17.88 -125.40 19.58
C LEU A 174 16.44 -124.94 19.50
N SER A 175 15.47 -125.80 19.77
CA SER A 175 14.04 -125.44 19.79
C SER A 175 13.77 -124.48 20.94
N VAL A 176 14.39 -124.69 22.11
CA VAL A 176 14.31 -123.78 23.24
C VAL A 176 15.05 -122.49 22.94
N GLU A 177 16.24 -122.53 22.36
CA GLU A 177 17.04 -121.38 21.94
C GLU A 177 16.36 -120.63 20.78
N GLN A 178 15.69 -121.31 19.86
CA GLN A 178 14.89 -120.73 18.77
C GLN A 178 13.61 -120.14 19.33
N ASN A 179 12.93 -120.80 20.27
CA ASN A 179 11.75 -120.23 20.93
C ASN A 179 12.13 -119.05 21.82
N GLU A 180 13.28 -119.07 22.49
CA GLU A 180 13.84 -117.95 23.22
C GLU A 180 14.25 -116.82 22.28
N ALA A 181 14.87 -117.13 21.13
CA ALA A 181 15.20 -116.14 20.11
C ALA A 181 13.94 -115.54 19.47
N LEU A 182 12.90 -116.34 19.22
CA LEU A 182 11.58 -115.88 18.75
C LEU A 182 10.83 -115.09 19.82
N ALA A 183 10.98 -115.44 21.10
CA ALA A 183 10.43 -114.68 22.22
C ALA A 183 11.16 -113.33 22.37
N GLN A 184 12.49 -113.32 22.27
CA GLN A 184 13.32 -112.12 22.24
C GLN A 184 12.99 -111.25 21.02
N GLN A 185 12.79 -111.84 19.85
CA GLN A 185 12.39 -111.14 18.63
C GLN A 185 10.98 -110.57 18.77
N ASN A 186 10.02 -111.31 19.33
CA ASN A 186 8.69 -110.80 19.63
C ASN A 186 8.73 -109.67 20.66
N GLN A 187 9.59 -109.76 21.67
CA GLN A 187 9.77 -108.72 22.66
C GLN A 187 10.44 -107.47 22.06
N LEU A 188 11.41 -107.65 21.16
CA LEU A 188 12.02 -106.58 20.38
C LEU A 188 11.00 -105.90 19.46
N LEU A 189 10.16 -106.65 18.76
CA LEU A 189 9.09 -106.13 17.91
C LEU A 189 8.03 -105.37 18.72
N LYS A 190 7.66 -105.87 19.91
CA LYS A 190 6.79 -105.13 20.84
C LYS A 190 7.43 -103.82 21.27
N LEU A 191 8.69 -103.83 21.69
CA LEU A 191 9.42 -102.61 22.05
C LEU A 191 9.55 -101.64 20.87
N GLN A 192 9.75 -102.14 19.65
CA GLN A 192 9.79 -101.32 18.43
C GLN A 192 8.42 -100.71 18.12
N LEU A 193 7.33 -101.48 18.24
CA LEU A 193 5.96 -100.98 18.08
C LEU A 193 5.61 -99.94 19.13
N GLU A 194 5.95 -100.18 20.40
CA GLU A 194 5.76 -99.23 21.49
C GLU A 194 6.55 -97.93 21.24
N ARG A 195 7.81 -98.02 20.82
CA ARG A 195 8.62 -96.85 20.41
C ARG A 195 8.01 -96.12 19.22
N MET A 196 7.52 -96.84 18.21
CA MET A 196 6.85 -96.24 17.06
C MET A 196 5.55 -95.53 17.47
N GLN A 197 4.73 -96.16 18.30
CA GLN A 197 3.49 -95.57 18.82
C GLN A 197 3.77 -94.34 19.67
N GLN A 198 4.80 -94.37 20.52
CA GLN A 198 5.25 -93.21 21.29
C GLN A 198 5.75 -92.09 20.38
N THR A 199 6.50 -92.41 19.32
CA THR A 199 7.01 -91.43 18.34
C THR A 199 5.87 -90.80 17.55
N LEU A 200 4.87 -91.58 17.14
CA LEU A 200 3.67 -91.08 16.47
C LEU A 200 2.81 -90.22 17.41
N ALA A 201 2.67 -90.61 18.68
CA ALA A 201 1.96 -89.82 19.68
C ALA A 201 2.66 -88.48 19.94
N ALA A 202 4.00 -88.50 20.11
CA ALA A 202 4.81 -87.30 20.27
C ALA A 202 4.74 -86.40 19.01
N GLY A 203 4.80 -86.99 17.82
CA GLY A 203 4.66 -86.26 16.55
C GLY A 203 3.28 -85.62 16.39
N ARG A 204 2.20 -86.29 16.82
CA ARG A 204 0.84 -85.70 16.83
C ARG A 204 0.72 -84.55 17.81
N GLN A 205 1.28 -84.70 19.01
CA GLN A 205 1.31 -83.60 20.00
C GLN A 205 2.09 -82.40 19.47
N GLN A 206 3.28 -82.61 18.90
CA GLN A 206 4.07 -81.54 18.28
C GLN A 206 3.33 -80.86 17.13
N ALA A 207 2.67 -81.62 16.24
CA ALA A 207 1.88 -81.04 15.15
C ALA A 207 0.71 -80.21 15.68
N GLN A 208 0.06 -80.66 16.76
CA GLN A 208 -1.05 -79.93 17.38
C GLN A 208 -0.57 -78.65 18.09
N GLU A 209 0.57 -78.69 18.79
CA GLU A 209 1.20 -77.49 19.36
C GLU A 209 1.60 -76.48 18.28
N VAL A 210 2.16 -76.95 17.17
CA VAL A 210 2.51 -76.09 16.03
C VAL A 210 1.25 -75.47 15.43
N TYR A 211 0.16 -76.21 15.31
CA TYR A 211 -1.12 -75.70 14.80
C TYR A 211 -1.71 -74.63 15.72
N VAL A 212 -1.70 -74.86 17.04
CA VAL A 212 -2.18 -73.88 18.03
C VAL A 212 -1.32 -72.61 17.98
N LYS A 213 0.01 -72.74 17.98
CA LYS A 213 0.93 -71.60 17.86
C LYS A 213 0.75 -70.84 16.55
N ALA A 214 0.53 -71.54 15.44
CA ALA A 214 0.25 -70.90 14.14
C ALA A 214 -1.06 -70.11 14.19
N HIS A 215 -2.10 -70.65 14.83
CA HIS A 215 -3.37 -69.96 14.97
C HIS A 215 -3.29 -68.75 15.90
N GLU A 216 -2.57 -68.86 17.03
CA GLU A 216 -2.29 -67.75 17.94
C GLU A 216 -1.50 -66.64 17.24
N ASN A 217 -0.45 -67.00 16.48
CA ASN A 217 0.31 -66.04 15.69
C ASN A 217 -0.53 -65.35 14.61
N GLN A 218 -1.45 -66.09 13.97
CA GLN A 218 -2.37 -65.52 12.99
C GLN A 218 -3.35 -64.53 13.64
N ASN A 219 -3.84 -64.84 14.85
CA ASN A 219 -4.70 -63.94 15.61
C ASN A 219 -3.93 -62.68 16.03
N ALA A 220 -2.71 -62.82 16.57
CA ALA A 220 -1.85 -61.68 16.93
C ALA A 220 -1.54 -60.79 15.72
N LEU A 221 -1.24 -61.39 14.55
CA LEU A 221 -1.04 -60.63 13.31
C LEU A 221 -2.31 -59.86 12.90
N SER A 222 -3.48 -60.45 13.08
CA SER A 222 -4.75 -59.79 12.75
C SER A 222 -5.05 -58.61 13.69
N GLU A 223 -4.72 -58.73 14.97
CA GLU A 223 -4.84 -57.65 15.94
C GLU A 223 -3.89 -56.49 15.63
N GLU A 224 -2.63 -56.80 15.29
CA GLU A 224 -1.65 -55.79 14.88
C GLU A 224 -2.05 -55.09 13.58
N ARG A 225 -2.66 -55.81 12.62
CA ARG A 225 -3.24 -55.18 11.42
C ARG A 225 -4.37 -54.21 11.78
N GLN A 226 -5.29 -54.62 12.65
CA GLN A 226 -6.37 -53.74 13.10
C GLN A 226 -5.85 -52.51 13.83
N ARG A 227 -4.84 -52.67 14.70
CA ARG A 227 -4.16 -51.54 15.36
C ARG A 227 -3.51 -50.61 14.32
N GLY A 228 -2.81 -51.17 13.34
CA GLY A 228 -2.21 -50.43 12.23
C GLY A 228 -3.26 -49.63 11.42
N GLU A 229 -4.41 -50.23 11.11
CA GLU A 229 -5.52 -49.54 10.43
C GLU A 229 -6.10 -48.40 11.26
N VAL A 230 -6.27 -48.58 12.57
CA VAL A 230 -6.76 -47.52 13.46
C VAL A 230 -5.76 -46.37 13.53
N LEU A 231 -4.47 -46.66 13.67
CA LEU A 231 -3.41 -45.64 13.66
C LEU A 231 -3.34 -44.91 12.32
N ALA A 232 -3.50 -45.63 11.20
CA ALA A 232 -3.55 -45.01 9.88
C ALA A 232 -4.75 -44.04 9.74
N ARG A 233 -5.94 -44.43 10.23
CA ARG A 233 -7.12 -43.53 10.25
C ARG A 233 -6.90 -42.31 11.14
N GLN A 234 -6.29 -42.50 12.32
CA GLN A 234 -5.98 -41.38 13.22
C GLN A 234 -4.95 -40.43 12.60
N ARG A 235 -3.93 -40.96 11.91
CA ARG A 235 -2.96 -40.17 11.16
C ARG A 235 -3.63 -39.34 10.07
N VAL A 236 -4.47 -39.95 9.23
CA VAL A 236 -5.21 -39.22 8.18
C VAL A 236 -6.11 -38.14 8.78
N ALA A 237 -6.82 -38.42 9.88
CA ALA A 237 -7.64 -37.42 10.55
C ALA A 237 -6.82 -36.27 11.16
N ALA A 238 -5.59 -36.55 11.63
CA ALA A 238 -4.67 -35.52 12.12
C ALA A 238 -4.10 -34.69 10.96
N GLU A 239 -3.74 -35.32 9.84
CA GLU A 239 -3.29 -34.65 8.61
C GLU A 239 -4.38 -33.71 8.07
N GLN A 240 -5.63 -34.16 8.00
CA GLN A 240 -6.77 -33.31 7.60
C GLN A 240 -6.97 -32.10 8.53
N LYS A 241 -6.89 -32.31 9.85
CA LYS A 241 -6.97 -31.18 10.81
C LYS A 241 -5.83 -30.19 10.65
N LEU A 242 -4.61 -30.67 10.33
CA LEU A 242 -3.49 -29.79 10.05
C LEU A 242 -3.71 -29.01 8.75
N GLU A 243 -4.25 -29.64 7.71
CA GLU A 243 -4.64 -28.96 6.46
C GLU A 243 -5.70 -27.89 6.70
N GLU A 244 -6.74 -28.17 7.51
CA GLU A 244 -7.75 -27.19 7.91
C GLU A 244 -7.14 -26.00 8.67
N VAL A 245 -6.31 -26.26 9.69
CA VAL A 245 -5.67 -25.20 10.49
C VAL A 245 -4.70 -24.37 9.65
N THR A 246 -3.98 -25.00 8.72
CA THR A 246 -3.08 -24.27 7.81
C THR A 246 -3.85 -23.43 6.79
N ALA A 247 -4.98 -23.91 6.28
CA ALA A 247 -5.88 -23.13 5.43
C ALA A 247 -6.46 -21.93 6.18
N ASP A 248 -6.94 -22.13 7.41
CA ASP A 248 -7.44 -21.06 8.27
C ASP A 248 -6.34 -20.01 8.55
N LEU A 249 -5.11 -20.45 8.85
CA LEU A 249 -3.98 -19.55 9.09
C LEU A 249 -3.68 -18.71 7.84
N LEU A 250 -3.68 -19.31 6.65
CA LEU A 250 -3.47 -18.58 5.39
C LEU A 250 -4.58 -17.57 5.12
N GLU A 251 -5.84 -17.92 5.41
CA GLU A 251 -6.97 -16.98 5.30
C GLU A 251 -6.83 -15.80 6.27
N GLN A 252 -6.43 -16.07 7.52
CA GLN A 252 -6.19 -15.03 8.52
C GLN A 252 -5.00 -14.14 8.15
N MET A 253 -3.93 -14.72 7.60
CA MET A 253 -2.81 -13.93 7.07
C MET A 253 -3.27 -13.03 5.92
N GLY A 254 -4.06 -13.55 4.97
CA GLY A 254 -4.61 -12.74 3.89
C GLY A 254 -5.51 -11.60 4.39
N LYS A 255 -6.34 -11.84 5.41
CA LYS A 255 -7.14 -10.80 6.07
C LYS A 255 -6.27 -9.75 6.75
N ARG A 256 -5.22 -10.18 7.45
CA ARG A 256 -4.27 -9.27 8.10
C ARG A 256 -3.56 -8.39 7.08
N ASP A 257 -3.04 -8.97 6.01
CA ASP A 257 -2.33 -8.22 4.96
C ASP A 257 -3.28 -7.23 4.24
N ALA A 258 -4.56 -7.60 4.04
CA ALA A 258 -5.57 -6.68 3.51
C ALA A 258 -5.88 -5.52 4.47
N LEU A 259 -5.98 -5.79 5.78
CA LEU A 259 -6.17 -4.76 6.80
C LEU A 259 -4.93 -3.86 6.94
N GLU A 260 -3.72 -4.41 6.82
CA GLU A 260 -2.47 -3.63 6.81
C GLU A 260 -2.42 -2.68 5.61
N ALA A 261 -2.80 -3.15 4.41
CA ALA A 261 -2.92 -2.31 3.22
C ALA A 261 -3.98 -1.20 3.39
N GLU A 262 -5.12 -1.49 4.02
CA GLU A 262 -6.15 -0.49 4.32
C GLU A 262 -5.65 0.56 5.33
N ILE A 263 -4.91 0.13 6.37
CA ILE A 263 -4.28 1.03 7.34
C ILE A 263 -3.25 1.93 6.65
N GLU A 264 -2.42 1.40 5.76
CA GLU A 264 -1.46 2.19 5.00
C GLU A 264 -2.14 3.21 4.07
N ALA A 265 -3.21 2.80 3.39
CA ALA A 265 -4.01 3.69 2.55
C ALA A 265 -4.64 4.84 3.37
N LEU A 266 -5.25 4.53 4.53
CA LEU A 266 -5.82 5.53 5.44
C LEU A 266 -4.75 6.45 6.04
N ARG A 267 -3.56 5.93 6.37
CA ARG A 267 -2.43 6.76 6.81
C ARG A 267 -2.00 7.75 5.72
N HIS A 268 -1.89 7.28 4.48
CA HIS A 268 -1.58 8.14 3.35
C HIS A 268 -2.66 9.21 3.13
N GLU A 269 -3.94 8.85 3.22
CA GLU A 269 -5.05 9.81 3.11
C GLU A 269 -4.99 10.88 4.22
N VAL A 270 -4.73 10.48 5.46
CA VAL A 270 -4.57 11.41 6.59
C VAL A 270 -3.40 12.37 6.36
N ASP A 271 -2.29 11.90 5.81
CA ASP A 271 -1.14 12.76 5.54
C ASP A 271 -1.42 13.74 4.38
N VAL A 272 -2.14 13.33 3.35
CA VAL A 272 -2.62 14.23 2.29
C VAL A 272 -3.60 15.27 2.85
N GLN A 273 -4.51 14.87 3.75
CA GLN A 273 -5.43 15.81 4.41
C GLN A 273 -4.68 16.82 5.28
N LYS A 274 -3.65 16.40 6.03
CA LYS A 274 -2.78 17.32 6.80
C LYS A 274 -2.06 18.31 5.89
N GLN A 275 -1.45 17.84 4.80
CA GLN A 275 -0.78 18.72 3.84
C GLN A 275 -1.76 19.74 3.24
N THR A 276 -2.98 19.31 2.90
CA THR A 276 -4.04 20.18 2.40
C THR A 276 -4.46 21.21 3.45
N ALA A 277 -4.60 20.81 4.71
CA ALA A 277 -4.91 21.71 5.82
C ALA A 277 -3.79 22.75 6.04
N ASP A 278 -2.52 22.35 5.97
CA ASP A 278 -1.36 23.23 6.10
C ASP A 278 -1.30 24.25 4.95
N ILE A 279 -1.57 23.84 3.71
CA ILE A 279 -1.66 24.74 2.54
C ILE A 279 -2.80 25.74 2.74
N ASN A 280 -3.97 25.26 3.16
CA ASN A 280 -5.12 26.13 3.43
C ASN A 280 -4.84 27.14 4.55
N GLN A 281 -4.20 26.69 5.64
CA GLN A 281 -3.79 27.56 6.74
C GLN A 281 -2.80 28.63 6.29
N LYS A 282 -1.78 28.25 5.50
CA LYS A 282 -0.83 29.21 4.91
C LYS A 282 -1.54 30.23 4.03
N SER A 283 -2.39 29.78 3.09
CA SER A 283 -3.16 30.66 2.21
C SER A 283 -4.09 31.61 2.98
N PHE A 284 -4.64 31.16 4.12
CA PHE A 284 -5.49 31.98 4.97
C PHE A 284 -4.66 33.02 5.71
N SER A 285 -3.50 32.63 6.26
CA SER A 285 -2.58 33.56 6.92
C SER A 285 -2.04 34.63 5.97
N GLU A 286 -1.75 34.28 4.72
CA GLU A 286 -1.33 35.21 3.67
C GLU A 286 -2.45 36.20 3.32
N ARG A 287 -3.69 35.72 3.18
CA ARG A 287 -4.86 36.58 2.95
C ARG A 287 -5.11 37.55 4.10
N CYS A 288 -4.95 37.09 5.34
CA CYS A 288 -5.05 37.95 6.52
C CYS A 288 -3.93 39.01 6.55
N ALA A 289 -2.70 38.64 6.19
CA ALA A 289 -1.59 39.59 6.10
C ALA A 289 -1.84 40.67 5.03
N LEU A 290 -2.30 40.27 3.84
CA LEU A 290 -2.67 41.22 2.77
C LEU A 290 -3.81 42.15 3.19
N ALA A 291 -4.81 41.64 3.90
CA ALA A 291 -5.91 42.46 4.41
C ALA A 291 -5.44 43.48 5.46
N LEU A 292 -4.48 43.12 6.32
CA LEU A 292 -3.86 44.04 7.28
C LEU A 292 -3.04 45.12 6.57
N ASP A 293 -2.23 44.75 5.58
CA ASP A 293 -1.46 45.70 4.77
C ASP A 293 -2.38 46.69 4.03
N GLU A 294 -3.50 46.20 3.50
CA GLU A 294 -4.51 47.05 2.86
C GLU A 294 -5.22 47.96 3.87
N GLU A 295 -5.54 47.47 5.08
CA GLU A 295 -6.09 48.28 6.15
C GLU A 295 -5.12 49.41 6.55
N GLU A 296 -3.83 49.12 6.68
CA GLU A 296 -2.80 50.11 6.97
C GLU A 296 -2.65 51.13 5.84
N ARG A 297 -2.69 50.69 4.58
CA ARG A 297 -2.69 51.57 3.40
C ARG A 297 -3.89 52.52 3.42
N LEU A 298 -5.09 51.99 3.65
CA LEU A 298 -6.33 52.78 3.70
C LEU A 298 -6.32 53.77 4.88
N LYS A 299 -5.80 53.37 6.05
CA LYS A 299 -5.58 54.28 7.19
C LYS A 299 -4.63 55.42 6.83
N ALA A 300 -3.53 55.12 6.12
CA ALA A 300 -2.59 56.14 5.66
C ALA A 300 -3.22 57.09 4.63
N GLU A 301 -4.02 56.58 3.70
CA GLU A 301 -4.76 57.40 2.72
C GLU A 301 -5.82 58.28 3.39
N LEU A 302 -6.57 57.75 4.37
CA LEU A 302 -7.51 58.52 5.16
C LEU A 302 -6.81 59.63 5.95
N ALA A 303 -5.65 59.35 6.55
CA ALA A 303 -4.84 60.36 7.24
C ALA A 303 -4.35 61.47 6.29
N ARG A 304 -3.95 61.12 5.06
CA ARG A 304 -3.58 62.11 4.02
C ARG A 304 -4.78 62.94 3.59
N CYS A 305 -5.93 62.31 3.32
CA CYS A 305 -7.16 62.99 2.92
C CYS A 305 -7.62 63.96 4.01
N THR A 306 -7.69 63.52 5.27
CA THR A 306 -8.07 64.37 6.41
C THR A 306 -7.10 65.54 6.61
N LYS A 307 -5.79 65.35 6.39
CA LYS A 307 -4.82 66.45 6.40
C LYS A 307 -5.11 67.46 5.29
N SER A 308 -5.32 67.00 4.05
CA SER A 308 -5.63 67.88 2.92
C SER A 308 -6.96 68.63 3.13
N GLU A 309 -7.97 67.98 3.69
CA GLU A 309 -9.26 68.59 4.03
C GLU A 309 -9.09 69.70 5.09
N ARG A 310 -8.26 69.47 6.11
CA ARG A 310 -7.92 70.52 7.11
C ARG A 310 -7.18 71.68 6.46
N GLU A 311 -6.27 71.42 5.54
CA GLU A 311 -5.55 72.47 4.79
C GLU A 311 -6.50 73.28 3.90
N TYR A 312 -7.42 72.64 3.18
CA TYR A 312 -8.44 73.33 2.37
C TYR A 312 -9.42 74.11 3.24
N ARG A 313 -9.87 73.57 4.38
CA ARG A 313 -10.69 74.33 5.34
C ARG A 313 -9.95 75.56 5.84
N ARG A 314 -8.66 75.45 6.15
CA ARG A 314 -7.83 76.59 6.57
C ARG A 314 -7.72 77.63 5.46
N GLN A 315 -7.45 77.22 4.22
CA GLN A 315 -7.38 78.12 3.06
C GLN A 315 -8.73 78.82 2.80
N ALA A 316 -9.85 78.10 2.95
CA ALA A 316 -11.18 78.68 2.80
C ALA A 316 -11.47 79.73 3.89
N LEU A 317 -11.10 79.47 5.14
CA LEU A 317 -11.22 80.44 6.24
C LEU A 317 -10.33 81.67 6.02
N GLU A 318 -9.11 81.48 5.52
CA GLU A 318 -8.19 82.57 5.19
C GLU A 318 -8.72 83.42 4.02
N ALA A 319 -9.24 82.78 2.96
CA ALA A 319 -9.87 83.46 1.85
C ALA A 319 -11.12 84.25 2.29
N GLN A 320 -11.94 83.68 3.19
CA GLN A 320 -13.09 84.36 3.76
C GLN A 320 -12.66 85.59 4.56
N LYS A 321 -11.64 85.47 5.41
CA LYS A 321 -11.10 86.60 6.16
C LYS A 321 -10.59 87.71 5.25
N ASN A 322 -9.86 87.36 4.19
CA ASN A 322 -9.37 88.34 3.21
C ASN A 322 -10.54 89.02 2.46
N LEU A 323 -11.63 88.28 2.19
CA LEU A 323 -12.84 88.84 1.59
C LEU A 323 -13.53 89.82 2.54
N ASP A 324 -13.61 89.51 3.83
CA ASP A 324 -14.14 90.42 4.85
C ASP A 324 -13.27 91.68 4.98
N GLU A 325 -11.94 91.53 5.06
CA GLU A 325 -10.98 92.65 5.12
C GLU A 325 -11.08 93.56 3.87
N THR A 326 -11.21 92.98 2.68
CA THR A 326 -11.39 93.76 1.43
C THR A 326 -12.77 94.42 1.33
N ALA A 327 -13.83 93.78 1.86
CA ALA A 327 -15.15 94.38 1.94
C ALA A 327 -15.16 95.58 2.89
N GLU A 328 -14.47 95.50 4.04
CA GLU A 328 -14.28 96.62 4.96
C GLU A 328 -13.50 97.77 4.31
N GLN A 329 -12.38 97.47 3.63
CA GLN A 329 -11.61 98.47 2.88
C GLN A 329 -12.44 99.16 1.80
N LEU A 330 -13.24 98.40 1.05
CA LEU A 330 -14.13 98.94 0.03
C LEU A 330 -15.20 99.84 0.66
N HIS A 331 -15.75 99.46 1.81
CA HIS A 331 -16.70 100.29 2.55
C HIS A 331 -16.07 101.60 3.07
N LEU A 332 -14.83 101.55 3.58
CA LEU A 332 -14.08 102.76 3.96
C LEU A 332 -13.81 103.65 2.74
N ALA A 333 -13.34 103.09 1.63
CA ALA A 333 -13.10 103.83 0.39
C ALA A 333 -14.39 104.46 -0.16
N ARG A 334 -15.54 103.79 -0.03
CA ARG A 334 -16.86 104.39 -0.38
C ARG A 334 -17.19 105.59 0.50
N LYS A 335 -16.96 105.51 1.80
CA LYS A 335 -17.16 106.65 2.72
C LYS A 335 -16.22 107.82 2.39
N GLU A 336 -14.97 107.54 2.07
CA GLU A 336 -14.00 108.56 1.63
C GLU A 336 -14.40 109.18 0.29
N LEU A 337 -14.92 108.38 -0.65
CA LEU A 337 -15.46 108.90 -1.90
C LEU A 337 -16.69 109.78 -1.69
N GLU A 338 -17.61 109.38 -0.80
CA GLU A 338 -18.79 110.17 -0.45
C GLU A 338 -18.40 111.48 0.23
N SER A 339 -17.44 111.47 1.15
CA SER A 339 -16.94 112.70 1.78
C SER A 339 -16.21 113.60 0.77
N SER A 340 -15.41 113.03 -0.14
CA SER A 340 -14.78 113.77 -1.23
C SER A 340 -15.81 114.34 -2.21
N LYS A 341 -16.92 113.64 -2.44
CA LYS A 341 -18.01 114.14 -3.27
C LYS A 341 -18.72 115.31 -2.59
N GLN A 342 -18.98 115.22 -1.28
CA GLN A 342 -19.55 116.32 -0.51
C GLN A 342 -18.67 117.57 -0.54
N THR A 343 -17.35 117.42 -0.33
CA THR A 343 -16.43 118.56 -0.40
C THR A 343 -16.37 119.15 -1.82
N ALA A 344 -16.38 118.32 -2.87
CA ALA A 344 -16.47 118.80 -4.25
C ALA A 344 -17.77 119.55 -4.54
N GLU A 345 -18.91 119.09 -4.02
CA GLU A 345 -20.21 119.77 -4.10
C GLU A 345 -20.19 121.12 -3.35
N GLU A 346 -19.59 121.19 -2.17
CA GLU A 346 -19.38 122.44 -1.42
C GLU A 346 -18.48 123.42 -2.19
N PHE A 347 -17.40 122.94 -2.81
CA PHE A 347 -16.54 123.75 -3.68
C PHE A 347 -17.29 124.25 -4.92
N LEU A 348 -18.14 123.42 -5.54
CA LEU A 348 -19.00 123.83 -6.66
C LEU A 348 -20.00 124.91 -6.23
N GLN A 349 -20.67 124.75 -5.09
CA GLN A 349 -21.56 125.79 -4.55
C GLN A 349 -20.80 127.09 -4.27
N SER A 350 -19.63 127.01 -3.64
CA SER A 350 -18.78 128.18 -3.39
C SER A 350 -18.36 128.87 -4.69
N THR A 351 -17.91 128.10 -5.69
CA THR A 351 -17.55 128.65 -7.01
C THR A 351 -18.75 129.24 -7.74
N GLU A 352 -19.94 128.64 -7.68
CA GLU A 352 -21.17 129.23 -8.21
C GLU A 352 -21.52 130.55 -7.52
N THR A 353 -21.37 130.65 -6.18
CA THR A 353 -21.59 131.92 -5.46
C THR A 353 -20.58 132.99 -5.84
N LEU A 354 -19.31 132.61 -6.04
CA LEU A 354 -18.26 133.52 -6.52
C LEU A 354 -18.51 133.94 -7.97
N GLN A 355 -18.97 133.02 -8.83
CA GLN A 355 -19.36 133.32 -10.21
C GLN A 355 -20.55 134.28 -10.27
N ARG A 356 -21.57 134.11 -9.41
CA ARG A 356 -22.67 135.08 -9.28
C ARG A 356 -22.15 136.45 -8.84
N ARG A 357 -21.26 136.52 -7.84
CA ARG A 357 -20.62 137.78 -7.44
C ARG A 357 -19.79 138.41 -8.57
N LEU A 358 -19.11 137.60 -9.38
CA LEU A 358 -18.36 138.09 -10.54
C LEU A 358 -19.30 138.61 -11.64
N LEU A 359 -20.45 137.97 -11.86
CA LEU A 359 -21.50 138.47 -12.74
C LEU A 359 -22.07 139.78 -12.21
N ASP A 360 -22.41 139.89 -10.92
CA ASP A 360 -22.88 141.14 -10.32
C ASP A 360 -21.84 142.26 -10.45
N ILE A 361 -20.55 141.96 -10.23
CA ILE A 361 -19.44 142.92 -10.43
C ILE A 361 -19.31 143.28 -11.91
N LYS A 362 -19.49 142.32 -12.82
CA LYS A 362 -19.43 142.55 -14.27
C LYS A 362 -20.59 143.44 -14.72
N ASP A 363 -21.80 143.21 -14.23
CA ASP A 363 -22.98 144.01 -14.54
C ASP A 363 -22.83 145.43 -13.97
N MET A 364 -22.32 145.58 -12.74
CA MET A 364 -21.94 146.89 -12.21
C MET A 364 -20.86 147.58 -13.06
N HIS A 365 -19.90 146.81 -13.61
CA HIS A 365 -18.87 147.35 -14.49
C HIS A 365 -19.44 147.72 -15.87
N GLU A 366 -20.42 146.99 -16.39
CA GLU A 366 -21.13 147.33 -17.63
C GLU A 366 -22.03 148.56 -17.45
N ASP A 367 -22.71 148.71 -16.31
CA ASP A 367 -23.43 149.94 -15.93
C ASP A 367 -22.49 151.14 -15.79
N LYS A 368 -21.29 150.94 -15.23
CA LYS A 368 -20.25 151.98 -15.18
C LYS A 368 -19.68 152.30 -16.56
N LYS A 369 -19.57 151.32 -17.45
CA LYS A 369 -19.20 151.51 -18.87
C LYS A 369 -20.26 152.30 -19.63
N ALA A 370 -21.54 152.05 -19.39
CA ALA A 370 -22.64 152.80 -20.00
C ALA A 370 -22.65 154.27 -19.55
N GLN A 371 -22.31 154.56 -18.28
CA GLN A 371 -22.11 155.91 -17.76
C GLN A 371 -20.87 156.62 -18.34
N LEU A 372 -19.84 155.86 -18.74
CA LEU A 372 -18.62 156.37 -19.40
C LEU A 372 -18.84 156.68 -20.89
N ALA A 373 -19.63 155.87 -21.60
CA ALA A 373 -19.95 156.06 -23.02
C ALA A 373 -20.71 157.38 -23.32
N GLU A 374 -21.47 157.91 -22.36
CA GLU A 374 -22.17 159.20 -22.46
C GLU A 374 -21.22 160.42 -22.26
N THR A 375 -20.05 160.19 -21.63
CA THR A 375 -19.00 161.20 -21.41
C THR A 375 -17.90 161.18 -22.47
N GLU A 376 -17.73 160.06 -23.19
CA GLU A 376 -16.75 159.87 -24.26
C GLU A 376 -17.11 160.63 -25.56
N ALA A 377 -18.38 160.99 -25.78
CA ALA A 377 -18.83 161.86 -26.88
C ALA A 377 -18.37 163.34 -26.75
N LYS A 378 -17.93 163.77 -25.56
CA LYS A 378 -17.35 165.10 -25.30
C LYS A 378 -15.81 165.09 -25.27
N LEU A 379 -15.18 163.93 -25.46
CA LEU A 379 -13.73 163.70 -25.34
C LEU A 379 -13.06 163.30 -26.67
N ALA A 380 -13.75 163.48 -27.80
CA ALA A 380 -13.13 163.45 -29.14
C ALA A 380 -12.23 164.66 -29.42
N GLU A 381 -12.24 165.68 -28.55
CA GLU A 381 -11.32 166.83 -28.61
C GLU A 381 -10.00 166.62 -27.83
N LEU A 382 -9.84 165.51 -27.09
CA LEU A 382 -8.61 165.18 -26.37
C LEU A 382 -7.89 163.96 -26.99
N GLN A 383 -7.79 164.00 -28.31
CA GLN A 383 -6.89 163.28 -29.23
C GLN A 383 -5.38 163.42 -28.88
N ILE A 384 -5.05 163.85 -27.65
CA ILE A 384 -3.72 164.23 -27.19
C ILE A 384 -3.20 163.33 -26.06
N GLU A 385 -4.00 162.43 -25.45
CA GLU A 385 -3.46 161.43 -24.50
C GLU A 385 -3.25 160.01 -25.10
N LYS A 386 -3.30 159.94 -26.43
CA LYS A 386 -2.84 158.83 -27.28
C LYS A 386 -1.40 158.38 -26.97
N ASP A 387 -0.60 159.27 -26.36
CA ASP A 387 0.80 158.99 -26.00
C ASP A 387 0.97 158.30 -24.63
N ARG A 388 -0.11 158.03 -23.90
CA ARG A 388 -0.09 157.36 -22.58
C ARG A 388 -0.22 155.82 -22.66
N TRP A 389 -0.70 155.31 -23.80
CA TRP A 389 -0.98 153.88 -24.02
C TRP A 389 0.18 153.06 -24.59
N MET A 390 1.27 153.72 -25.00
CA MET A 390 2.52 153.03 -25.38
C MET A 390 3.25 152.39 -24.18
N GLY A 391 2.93 152.79 -22.94
CA GLY A 391 3.56 152.26 -21.71
C GLY A 391 2.91 150.99 -21.13
N THR A 392 1.68 150.65 -21.52
CA THR A 392 0.97 149.45 -21.03
C THR A 392 1.20 148.21 -21.92
N GLU A 393 1.79 148.39 -23.10
CA GLU A 393 2.16 147.33 -24.04
C GLU A 393 3.45 146.58 -23.63
N GLU A 394 4.45 147.27 -23.05
CA GLU A 394 5.68 146.62 -22.56
C GLU A 394 5.49 145.82 -21.26
N ALA A 395 4.48 146.15 -20.44
CA ALA A 395 4.19 145.45 -19.19
C ALA A 395 3.44 144.13 -19.41
N THR A 396 2.56 144.06 -20.42
CA THR A 396 1.80 142.85 -20.78
C THR A 396 2.65 141.81 -21.50
N LYS A 397 3.66 142.25 -22.26
CA LYS A 397 4.64 141.36 -22.92
C LYS A 397 5.51 140.59 -21.91
N LYS A 398 5.96 141.24 -20.84
CA LYS A 398 6.73 140.59 -19.75
C LYS A 398 5.89 139.67 -18.87
N GLN A 399 4.57 139.87 -18.80
CA GLN A 399 3.67 138.98 -18.06
C GLN A 399 3.26 137.75 -18.90
N ALA A 400 3.15 137.89 -20.22
CA ALA A 400 2.96 136.78 -21.16
C ALA A 400 4.17 135.81 -21.15
N GLU A 401 5.41 136.33 -21.16
CA GLU A 401 6.63 135.51 -21.10
C GLU A 401 6.74 134.69 -19.79
N ARG A 402 6.26 135.23 -18.66
CA ARG A 402 6.23 134.51 -17.37
C ARG A 402 5.18 133.41 -17.32
N VAL A 403 4.03 133.61 -17.96
CA VAL A 403 2.97 132.58 -18.05
C VAL A 403 3.37 131.48 -19.02
N GLU A 404 4.03 131.81 -20.14
CA GLU A 404 4.58 130.81 -21.05
C GLU A 404 5.71 129.97 -20.40
N ALA A 405 6.55 130.58 -19.55
CA ALA A 405 7.56 129.84 -18.80
C ALA A 405 6.93 128.85 -17.81
N ARG A 406 5.90 129.27 -17.04
CA ARG A 406 5.17 128.38 -16.13
C ARG A 406 4.42 127.26 -16.85
N LEU A 407 3.76 127.57 -17.97
CA LEU A 407 3.06 126.55 -18.76
C LEU A 407 4.04 125.55 -19.40
N ARG A 408 5.25 125.97 -19.78
CA ARG A 408 6.30 125.05 -20.25
C ARG A 408 6.81 124.15 -19.12
N GLU A 409 6.97 124.68 -17.90
CA GLU A 409 7.35 123.88 -16.73
C GLU A 409 6.25 122.87 -16.36
N GLU A 410 4.97 123.28 -16.31
CA GLU A 410 3.83 122.40 -16.04
C GLU A 410 3.63 121.32 -17.12
N ASN A 411 3.87 121.65 -18.39
CA ASN A 411 3.81 120.67 -19.48
C ASN A 411 4.96 119.65 -19.38
N ASN A 412 6.14 120.08 -18.91
CA ASN A 412 7.27 119.19 -18.69
C ASN A 412 7.08 118.30 -17.45
N THR A 413 6.50 118.82 -16.35
CA THR A 413 6.17 117.98 -15.18
C THR A 413 5.09 116.97 -15.53
N LEU A 414 4.04 117.37 -16.25
CA LEU A 414 2.99 116.44 -16.71
C LEU A 414 3.53 115.38 -17.68
N LYS A 415 4.50 115.72 -18.55
CA LYS A 415 5.18 114.73 -19.39
C LYS A 415 6.01 113.73 -18.58
N MET A 416 6.78 114.20 -17.60
CA MET A 416 7.56 113.30 -16.73
C MET A 416 6.66 112.40 -15.89
N GLU A 417 5.55 112.92 -15.35
CA GLU A 417 4.56 112.13 -14.61
C GLU A 417 3.92 111.07 -15.52
N LYS A 418 3.55 111.42 -16.76
CA LYS A 418 2.99 110.46 -17.72
C LYS A 418 4.01 109.41 -18.17
N GLU A 419 5.28 109.76 -18.34
CA GLU A 419 6.35 108.80 -18.62
C GLU A 419 6.62 107.87 -17.43
N GLN A 420 6.49 108.38 -16.20
CA GLN A 420 6.61 107.59 -14.98
C GLN A 420 5.41 106.65 -14.75
N GLU A 421 4.18 107.10 -15.04
CA GLU A 421 2.97 106.27 -15.08
C GLU A 421 3.08 105.20 -16.18
N PHE A 422 3.58 105.56 -17.37
CA PHE A 422 3.74 104.62 -18.47
C PHE A 422 4.80 103.55 -18.18
N SER A 423 5.91 103.93 -17.54
CA SER A 423 6.96 102.97 -17.13
C SER A 423 6.53 102.07 -15.96
N SER A 424 5.76 102.59 -15.00
CA SER A 424 5.16 101.78 -13.92
C SER A 424 4.04 100.86 -14.44
N PHE A 425 3.23 101.32 -15.39
CA PHE A 425 2.24 100.47 -16.08
C PHE A 425 2.90 99.39 -16.93
N LYS A 426 3.95 99.72 -17.69
CA LYS A 426 4.69 98.75 -18.50
C LYS A 426 5.37 97.69 -17.63
N SER A 427 5.97 98.07 -16.51
CA SER A 427 6.60 97.11 -15.58
C SER A 427 5.58 96.23 -14.84
N SER A 428 4.41 96.76 -14.47
CA SER A 428 3.34 95.95 -13.87
C SER A 428 2.71 94.98 -14.89
N GLN A 429 2.43 95.42 -16.12
CA GLN A 429 1.99 94.55 -17.21
C GLN A 429 3.01 93.45 -17.51
N GLN A 430 4.31 93.78 -17.51
CA GLN A 430 5.36 92.79 -17.75
C GLN A 430 5.40 91.73 -16.64
N ARG A 431 5.26 92.12 -15.36
CA ARG A 431 5.13 91.18 -14.24
C ARG A 431 3.89 90.28 -14.38
N ILE A 432 2.74 90.83 -14.76
CA ILE A 432 1.51 90.04 -14.99
C ILE A 432 1.73 89.03 -16.13
N THR A 433 2.36 89.44 -17.23
CA THR A 433 2.64 88.53 -18.35
C THR A 433 3.62 87.42 -17.96
N ASP A 434 4.62 87.71 -17.15
CA ASP A 434 5.58 86.71 -16.68
C ASP A 434 4.94 85.73 -15.67
N ASP A 435 4.05 86.22 -14.81
CA ASP A 435 3.29 85.36 -13.88
C ASP A 435 2.29 84.48 -14.62
N LEU A 436 1.61 85.00 -15.66
CA LEU A 436 0.74 84.19 -16.52
C LEU A 436 1.53 83.12 -17.28
N LYS A 437 2.72 83.44 -17.81
CA LYS A 437 3.61 82.45 -18.45
C LYS A 437 4.07 81.37 -17.47
N LYS A 438 4.39 81.73 -16.22
CA LYS A 438 4.74 80.75 -15.18
C LYS A 438 3.56 79.85 -14.82
N ARG A 439 2.36 80.42 -14.67
CA ARG A 439 1.12 79.66 -14.43
C ARG A 439 0.81 78.71 -15.57
N LEU A 440 0.99 79.15 -16.82
CA LEU A 440 0.80 78.31 -18.00
C LEU A 440 1.76 77.13 -17.99
N ARG A 441 3.07 77.35 -17.79
CA ARG A 441 4.06 76.26 -17.70
C ARG A 441 3.76 75.27 -16.57
N LEU A 442 3.33 75.76 -15.40
CA LEU A 442 2.92 74.89 -14.29
C LEU A 442 1.66 74.08 -14.63
N SER A 443 0.71 74.66 -15.38
CA SER A 443 -0.47 73.93 -15.83
C SER A 443 -0.15 72.87 -16.89
N GLU A 444 0.75 73.17 -17.84
CA GLU A 444 1.23 72.22 -18.84
C GLU A 444 2.02 71.07 -18.18
N GLN A 445 2.87 71.38 -17.20
CA GLN A 445 3.56 70.36 -16.42
C GLN A 445 2.58 69.45 -15.69
N ARG A 446 1.59 70.02 -14.98
CA ARG A 446 0.56 69.23 -14.27
C ARG A 446 -0.29 68.39 -15.24
N ALA A 447 -0.60 68.90 -16.42
CA ALA A 447 -1.30 68.16 -17.47
C ALA A 447 -0.45 66.97 -17.94
N SER A 448 0.83 67.17 -18.22
CA SER A 448 1.75 66.08 -18.61
C SER A 448 1.93 65.03 -17.50
N GLU A 449 1.98 65.45 -16.24
CA GLU A 449 2.04 64.54 -15.09
C GLU A 449 0.74 63.74 -14.92
N ALA A 450 -0.42 64.37 -15.19
CA ALA A 450 -1.70 63.69 -15.18
C ALA A 450 -1.82 62.67 -16.32
N GLU A 451 -1.40 63.03 -17.54
CA GLU A 451 -1.37 62.12 -18.70
C GLU A 451 -0.44 60.92 -18.45
N ALA A 452 0.76 61.16 -17.88
CA ALA A 452 1.68 60.09 -17.52
C ALA A 452 1.05 59.12 -16.50
N LYS A 453 0.37 59.66 -15.47
CA LYS A 453 -0.36 58.85 -14.48
C LYS A 453 -1.50 58.06 -15.10
N VAL A 454 -2.29 58.66 -16.00
CA VAL A 454 -3.36 57.96 -16.72
C VAL A 454 -2.78 56.80 -17.53
N SER A 455 -1.70 57.01 -18.28
CA SER A 455 -1.08 55.91 -19.05
C SER A 455 -0.53 54.78 -18.18
N LEU A 456 -0.06 55.09 -16.96
CA LEU A 456 0.37 54.08 -16.00
C LEU A 456 -0.82 53.28 -15.45
N TYR A 457 -1.92 53.94 -15.11
CA TYR A 457 -3.13 53.26 -14.65
C TYR A 457 -3.78 52.42 -15.76
N GLU A 458 -3.75 52.87 -17.01
CA GLU A 458 -4.23 52.10 -18.16
C GLU A 458 -3.40 50.82 -18.35
N LYS A 459 -2.06 50.93 -18.34
CA LYS A 459 -1.18 49.76 -18.40
C LYS A 459 -1.37 48.81 -17.22
N GLN A 460 -1.58 49.35 -16.02
CA GLN A 460 -1.86 48.55 -14.84
C GLN A 460 -3.18 47.79 -15.00
N ARG A 461 -4.24 48.45 -15.48
CA ARG A 461 -5.53 47.81 -15.77
C ARG A 461 -5.43 46.75 -16.86
N GLU A 462 -4.68 47.00 -17.93
CA GLU A 462 -4.43 46.02 -18.99
C GLU A 462 -3.70 44.79 -18.44
N TRP A 463 -2.72 44.99 -17.55
CA TRP A 463 -2.00 43.90 -16.89
C TRP A 463 -2.91 43.11 -15.94
N GLU A 464 -3.71 43.79 -15.12
CA GLU A 464 -4.70 43.16 -14.23
C GLU A 464 -5.76 42.39 -15.03
N ALA A 465 -6.28 42.96 -16.11
CA ALA A 465 -7.21 42.29 -17.02
C ALA A 465 -6.58 41.05 -17.68
N SER A 466 -5.35 41.17 -18.18
CA SER A 466 -4.60 40.03 -18.75
C SER A 466 -4.31 38.94 -17.71
N ALA A 467 -4.04 39.31 -16.46
CA ALA A 467 -3.82 38.37 -15.37
C ALA A 467 -5.12 37.62 -15.01
N LEU A 468 -6.25 38.33 -14.92
CA LEU A 468 -7.57 37.75 -14.71
C LEU A 468 -7.99 36.84 -15.86
N GLU A 469 -7.70 37.20 -17.11
CA GLU A 469 -7.96 36.35 -18.27
C GLU A 469 -7.15 35.06 -18.20
N ARG A 470 -5.85 35.12 -17.89
CA ARG A 470 -5.01 33.92 -17.69
C ARG A 470 -5.51 33.03 -16.56
N GLN A 471 -5.96 33.64 -15.46
CA GLN A 471 -6.55 32.89 -14.35
C GLN A 471 -7.87 32.23 -14.77
N SER A 472 -8.72 32.95 -15.51
CA SER A 472 -9.97 32.42 -16.04
C SER A 472 -9.75 31.28 -17.03
N THR A 473 -8.75 31.35 -17.91
CA THR A 473 -8.39 30.25 -18.81
C THR A 473 -7.88 29.05 -18.05
N SER A 474 -7.02 29.24 -17.03
CA SER A 474 -6.53 28.15 -16.18
C SER A 474 -7.68 27.44 -15.45
N HIS A 475 -8.62 28.19 -14.88
CA HIS A 475 -9.79 27.59 -14.22
C HIS A 475 -10.71 26.88 -15.22
N ARG A 476 -10.84 27.38 -16.45
CA ARG A 476 -11.61 26.70 -17.50
C ARG A 476 -10.97 25.37 -17.87
N GLU A 477 -9.65 25.34 -18.06
CA GLU A 477 -8.90 24.11 -18.34
C GLU A 477 -9.01 23.10 -17.18
N GLU A 478 -8.96 23.59 -15.93
CA GLU A 478 -9.14 22.76 -14.73
C GLU A 478 -10.55 22.17 -14.65
N ILE A 479 -11.59 22.95 -14.94
CA ILE A 479 -12.98 22.47 -15.02
C ILE A 479 -13.13 21.42 -16.12
N GLU A 480 -12.51 21.61 -17.28
CA GLU A 480 -12.55 20.63 -18.38
C GLU A 480 -11.83 19.33 -18.01
N ARG A 481 -10.68 19.40 -17.33
CA ARG A 481 -9.99 18.21 -16.79
C ARG A 481 -10.86 17.47 -15.78
N LEU A 482 -11.42 18.18 -14.80
CA LEU A 482 -12.31 17.56 -13.80
C LEU A 482 -13.56 16.94 -14.42
N ARG A 483 -14.11 17.53 -15.49
CA ARG A 483 -15.21 16.94 -16.26
C ARG A 483 -14.76 15.65 -16.96
N SER A 484 -13.60 15.66 -17.62
CA SER A 484 -13.01 14.46 -18.23
C SER A 484 -12.82 13.35 -17.20
N ASP A 485 -12.23 13.66 -16.03
CA ASP A 485 -11.99 12.70 -14.95
C ASP A 485 -13.32 12.14 -14.41
N CYS A 486 -14.36 12.97 -14.28
CA CYS A 486 -15.70 12.53 -13.88
C CYS A 486 -16.34 11.60 -14.92
N GLU A 487 -16.18 11.90 -16.21
CA GLU A 487 -16.65 11.03 -17.30
C GLU A 487 -15.91 9.68 -17.32
N GLU A 488 -14.58 9.69 -17.14
CA GLU A 488 -13.75 8.50 -17.03
C GLU A 488 -14.14 7.64 -15.81
N ALA A 489 -14.35 8.26 -14.66
CA ALA A 489 -14.82 7.59 -13.44
C ALA A 489 -16.22 6.97 -13.64
N GLN A 490 -17.12 7.68 -14.32
CA GLN A 490 -18.45 7.16 -14.66
C GLN A 490 -18.36 5.96 -15.62
N GLN A 491 -17.47 6.01 -16.62
CA GLN A 491 -17.24 4.88 -17.52
C GLN A 491 -16.61 3.69 -16.78
N ALA A 492 -15.66 3.92 -15.88
CA ALA A 492 -15.06 2.88 -15.05
C ALA A 492 -16.11 2.20 -14.15
N ARG A 493 -16.99 3.00 -13.53
CA ARG A 493 -18.12 2.49 -12.75
C ARG A 493 -19.06 1.63 -13.60
N LEU A 494 -19.43 2.08 -14.80
CA LEU A 494 -20.27 1.28 -15.71
C LEU A 494 -19.60 -0.04 -16.14
N ARG A 495 -18.27 -0.09 -16.27
CA ARG A 495 -17.53 -1.33 -16.53
C ARG A 495 -17.58 -2.27 -15.33
N LEU A 496 -17.40 -1.75 -14.11
CA LEU A 496 -17.54 -2.53 -12.87
C LEU A 496 -18.96 -3.05 -12.68
N ASP A 497 -19.98 -2.25 -12.95
CA ASP A 497 -21.39 -2.67 -12.85
C ASP A 497 -21.71 -3.80 -13.84
N ARG A 498 -21.17 -3.73 -15.07
CA ARG A 498 -21.28 -4.83 -16.05
C ARG A 498 -20.58 -6.09 -15.55
N HIS A 499 -19.37 -5.96 -15.02
CA HIS A 499 -18.62 -7.11 -14.52
C HIS A 499 -19.31 -7.75 -13.30
N ASN A 500 -19.86 -6.94 -12.39
CA ASN A 500 -20.68 -7.41 -11.27
C ASN A 500 -21.94 -8.15 -11.75
N ALA A 501 -22.62 -7.65 -12.79
CA ALA A 501 -23.77 -8.34 -13.38
C ALA A 501 -23.38 -9.70 -13.99
N GLU A 502 -22.23 -9.79 -14.66
CA GLU A 502 -21.67 -11.05 -15.17
C GLU A 502 -21.35 -12.02 -14.04
N LEU A 503 -20.71 -11.57 -12.97
CA LEU A 503 -20.41 -12.38 -11.79
C LEU A 503 -21.67 -12.84 -11.08
N GLN A 504 -22.69 -11.99 -10.94
CA GLN A 504 -24.00 -12.37 -10.42
C GLN A 504 -24.67 -13.44 -11.29
N GLN A 505 -24.58 -13.31 -12.62
CA GLN A 505 -25.10 -14.32 -13.54
C GLN A 505 -24.33 -15.65 -13.41
N GLN A 506 -23.00 -15.60 -13.25
CA GLN A 506 -22.18 -16.79 -13.03
C GLN A 506 -22.52 -17.47 -11.69
N ASN A 507 -22.69 -16.68 -10.61
CA ASN A 507 -23.11 -17.20 -9.32
C ASN A 507 -24.50 -17.84 -9.39
N ALA A 508 -25.46 -17.20 -10.05
CA ALA A 508 -26.79 -17.78 -10.26
C ALA A 508 -26.72 -19.10 -11.05
N ARG A 509 -25.85 -19.18 -12.08
CA ARG A 509 -25.61 -20.43 -12.83
C ARG A 509 -24.97 -21.51 -11.97
N LEU A 510 -24.00 -21.16 -11.12
CA LEU A 510 -23.35 -22.11 -10.21
C LEU A 510 -24.30 -22.60 -9.11
N GLN A 511 -25.12 -21.71 -8.54
CA GLN A 511 -26.19 -22.07 -7.61
C GLN A 511 -27.19 -23.01 -8.27
N ALA A 512 -27.68 -22.71 -9.47
CA ALA A 512 -28.58 -23.60 -10.20
C ALA A 512 -27.94 -24.98 -10.49
N LYS A 513 -26.64 -25.03 -10.81
CA LYS A 513 -25.90 -26.29 -10.97
C LYS A 513 -25.78 -27.05 -9.66
N LEU A 514 -25.52 -26.37 -8.54
CA LEU A 514 -25.43 -26.97 -7.21
C LEU A 514 -26.79 -27.52 -6.76
N GLU A 515 -27.87 -26.79 -7.02
CA GLU A 515 -29.23 -27.25 -6.74
C GLU A 515 -29.59 -28.48 -7.60
N ALA A 516 -29.21 -28.49 -8.87
CA ALA A 516 -29.39 -29.64 -9.74
C ALA A 516 -28.61 -30.87 -9.25
N THR A 517 -27.32 -30.74 -8.92
CA THR A 517 -26.53 -31.86 -8.39
C THR A 517 -27.00 -32.31 -7.00
N SER A 518 -27.47 -31.39 -6.17
CA SER A 518 -28.14 -31.70 -4.89
C SER A 518 -29.44 -32.48 -5.09
N ALA A 519 -30.24 -32.11 -6.09
CA ALA A 519 -31.45 -32.86 -6.45
C ALA A 519 -31.09 -34.26 -6.97
N ASP A 520 -30.11 -34.38 -7.87
CA ASP A 520 -29.65 -35.65 -8.42
C ASP A 520 -29.11 -36.59 -7.32
N THR A 521 -28.30 -36.06 -6.39
CA THR A 521 -27.78 -36.84 -5.26
C THR A 521 -28.87 -37.26 -4.28
N LYS A 522 -29.88 -36.41 -4.03
CA LYS A 522 -31.06 -36.80 -3.26
C LYS A 522 -31.84 -37.91 -3.96
N GLU A 523 -32.06 -37.80 -5.27
CA GLU A 523 -32.74 -38.83 -6.04
C GLU A 523 -31.95 -40.15 -6.01
N GLN A 524 -30.64 -40.10 -6.22
CA GLN A 524 -29.77 -41.27 -6.15
C GLN A 524 -29.74 -41.91 -4.75
N ASN A 525 -29.77 -41.10 -3.68
CA ASN A 525 -29.92 -41.58 -2.31
C ASN A 525 -31.30 -42.20 -2.06
N THR A 526 -32.37 -41.66 -2.62
CA THR A 526 -33.70 -42.28 -2.51
C THR A 526 -33.78 -43.60 -3.28
N ARG A 527 -33.14 -43.70 -4.45
CA ARG A 527 -33.03 -44.94 -5.23
C ARG A 527 -32.22 -45.99 -4.48
N SER A 528 -31.05 -45.63 -3.95
CA SER A 528 -30.22 -46.55 -3.18
C SER A 528 -30.89 -46.98 -1.87
N ALA A 529 -31.61 -46.09 -1.19
CA ALA A 529 -32.41 -46.44 -0.03
C ALA A 529 -33.56 -47.41 -0.36
N ALA A 530 -34.24 -47.21 -1.51
CA ALA A 530 -35.27 -48.13 -1.99
C ALA A 530 -34.69 -49.50 -2.37
N GLU A 531 -33.52 -49.54 -3.01
CA GLU A 531 -32.78 -50.78 -3.30
C GLU A 531 -32.37 -51.50 -2.01
N GLN A 532 -31.82 -50.79 -1.03
CA GLN A 532 -31.49 -51.35 0.29
C GLN A 532 -32.73 -51.90 1.01
N ALA A 533 -33.86 -51.19 0.96
CA ALA A 533 -35.11 -51.66 1.54
C ALA A 533 -35.63 -52.93 0.84
N SER A 534 -35.55 -52.98 -0.49
CA SER A 534 -35.87 -54.17 -1.29
C SER A 534 -34.97 -55.35 -0.91
N LEU A 535 -33.65 -55.15 -0.83
CA LEU A 535 -32.70 -56.19 -0.42
C LEU A 535 -32.95 -56.68 1.00
N ARG A 536 -33.26 -55.77 1.94
CA ARG A 536 -33.65 -56.16 3.32
C ARG A 536 -34.93 -56.99 3.34
N SER A 537 -35.93 -56.63 2.53
CA SER A 537 -37.16 -57.42 2.40
C SER A 537 -36.90 -58.80 1.80
N GLN A 538 -36.04 -58.91 0.78
CA GLN A 538 -35.62 -60.19 0.21
C GLN A 538 -34.86 -61.04 1.23
N LEU A 539 -33.99 -60.41 2.03
CA LEU A 539 -33.23 -61.08 3.09
C LEU A 539 -34.15 -61.59 4.19
N GLN A 540 -35.13 -60.79 4.64
CA GLN A 540 -36.17 -61.24 5.58
C GLN A 540 -37.02 -62.38 5.00
N ALA A 541 -37.38 -62.33 3.71
CA ALA A 541 -38.12 -63.41 3.07
C ALA A 541 -37.27 -64.69 2.98
N ALA A 542 -35.96 -64.57 2.73
CA ALA A 542 -35.03 -65.69 2.75
C ALA A 542 -34.84 -66.27 4.16
N GLU A 543 -34.72 -65.42 5.18
CA GLU A 543 -34.69 -65.82 6.59
C GLU A 543 -35.97 -66.56 6.99
N GLN A 544 -37.15 -66.04 6.63
CA GLN A 544 -38.43 -66.70 6.88
C GLN A 544 -38.54 -68.07 6.19
N ARG A 545 -38.06 -68.18 4.94
CA ARG A 545 -37.97 -69.48 4.25
C ARG A 545 -37.00 -70.42 4.94
N LEU A 546 -35.87 -69.90 5.42
CA LEU A 546 -34.88 -70.70 6.13
C LEU A 546 -35.42 -71.20 7.49
N THR A 547 -36.16 -70.37 8.22
CA THR A 547 -36.86 -70.80 9.44
C THR A 547 -37.95 -71.82 9.14
N GLN A 548 -38.72 -71.64 8.05
CA GLN A 548 -39.71 -72.64 7.61
C GLN A 548 -39.05 -73.97 7.30
N VAL A 549 -37.94 -73.99 6.55
CA VAL A 549 -37.19 -75.21 6.24
C VAL A 549 -36.59 -75.83 7.50
N GLN A 550 -36.10 -75.02 8.45
CA GLN A 550 -35.63 -75.51 9.75
C GLN A 550 -36.75 -76.15 10.57
N ASP A 551 -37.94 -75.55 10.58
CA ASP A 551 -39.09 -76.09 11.30
C ASP A 551 -39.66 -77.34 10.60
N GLU A 552 -39.67 -77.38 9.27
CA GLU A 552 -39.96 -78.57 8.47
C GLU A 552 -38.96 -79.69 8.78
N LEU A 553 -37.66 -79.38 8.85
CA LEU A 553 -36.61 -80.32 9.22
C LEU A 553 -36.79 -80.85 10.65
N LYS A 554 -37.08 -79.97 11.61
CA LYS A 554 -37.41 -80.37 13.00
C LYS A 554 -38.65 -81.26 13.04
N SER A 555 -39.69 -80.93 12.27
CA SER A 555 -40.90 -81.73 12.18
C SER A 555 -40.66 -83.10 11.53
N ALA A 556 -39.74 -83.17 10.56
CA ALA A 556 -39.31 -84.41 9.93
C ALA A 556 -38.47 -85.25 10.89
N LEU A 557 -37.58 -84.62 11.67
CA LEU A 557 -36.79 -85.27 12.71
C LEU A 557 -37.67 -85.81 13.84
N THR A 558 -38.68 -85.06 14.31
CA THR A 558 -39.63 -85.56 15.32
C THR A 558 -40.50 -86.68 14.77
N ARG A 559 -40.95 -86.60 13.50
CA ARG A 559 -41.61 -87.72 12.83
C ARG A 559 -40.71 -88.95 12.74
N ASN A 560 -39.43 -88.77 12.40
CA ASN A 560 -38.45 -89.87 12.38
C ASN A 560 -38.27 -90.48 13.76
N HIS A 561 -38.12 -89.67 14.80
CA HIS A 561 -38.03 -90.14 16.18
C HIS A 561 -39.29 -90.87 16.63
N THR A 562 -40.49 -90.37 16.31
CA THR A 562 -41.73 -91.10 16.61
C THR A 562 -41.86 -92.39 15.80
N CYS A 563 -41.32 -92.45 14.58
CA CYS A 563 -41.25 -93.69 13.81
C CYS A 563 -40.25 -94.67 14.42
N GLU A 564 -39.09 -94.21 14.89
CA GLU A 564 -38.10 -95.01 15.63
C GLU A 564 -38.69 -95.53 16.95
N GLU A 565 -39.39 -94.69 17.71
CA GLU A 565 -40.09 -95.10 18.93
C GLU A 565 -41.21 -96.10 18.64
N ASN A 566 -42.00 -95.90 17.60
CA ASN A 566 -43.04 -96.86 17.20
C ASN A 566 -42.44 -98.17 16.68
N LEU A 567 -41.26 -98.13 16.05
CA LEU A 567 -40.54 -99.32 15.60
C LEU A 567 -39.92 -100.08 16.77
N LEU A 568 -39.39 -99.37 17.78
CA LEU A 568 -38.94 -99.95 19.05
C LEU A 568 -40.10 -100.54 19.85
N LYS A 569 -41.27 -99.88 19.85
CA LYS A 569 -42.48 -100.37 20.49
C LYS A 569 -43.05 -101.60 19.77
N ALA A 570 -43.07 -101.60 18.44
CA ALA A 570 -43.42 -102.77 17.64
C ALA A 570 -42.42 -103.93 17.83
N GLN A 571 -41.13 -103.65 18.03
CA GLN A 571 -40.12 -104.67 18.39
C GLN A 571 -40.32 -105.22 19.80
N SER A 572 -40.73 -104.38 20.76
CA SER A 572 -41.13 -104.79 22.12
C SER A 572 -42.36 -105.68 22.09
N ASP A 573 -43.40 -105.30 21.35
CA ASP A 573 -44.64 -106.06 21.23
C ASP A 573 -44.39 -107.42 20.53
N LEU A 574 -43.49 -107.47 19.54
CA LEU A 574 -43.02 -108.71 18.90
C LEU A 574 -42.17 -109.60 19.83
N GLN A 575 -41.51 -109.03 20.84
CA GLN A 575 -40.81 -109.82 21.87
C GLN A 575 -41.78 -110.35 22.93
N GLU A 576 -42.83 -109.60 23.27
CA GLU A 576 -43.90 -110.07 24.16
C GLU A 576 -44.75 -111.18 23.52
N GLU A 577 -45.02 -111.11 22.20
CA GLU A 577 -45.70 -112.20 21.48
C GLU A 577 -44.85 -113.47 21.32
N ARG A 578 -43.53 -113.39 21.40
CA ARG A 578 -42.64 -114.57 21.38
C ARG A 578 -42.47 -115.25 22.73
N LEU A 579 -42.92 -114.62 23.81
CA LEU A 579 -42.86 -115.13 25.19
C LEU A 579 -44.21 -115.70 25.68
N ARG A 580 -45.26 -115.59 24.87
CA ARG A 580 -46.53 -116.33 25.02
C ARG A 580 -46.51 -117.57 24.13
#